data_AF-D4LDM4-F1
#
_entry.id   AF-D4LDM4-F1
#
_cell.length_a   1.000
_cell.length_b   1.000
_cell.length_c   1.000
_cell.angle_alpha   90.00
_cell.angle_beta   90.00
_cell.angle_gamma   90.00
#
_symmetry.space_group_name_H-M   'P 1'
#
loop_
_entity.id
_entity.type
_entity.pdbx_description
1 polymer ?
#
loop_
_entity_poly.entity_id
_entity_poly.type
_entity_poly.pdbx_seq_one_letter_code
_entity_poly.pdbx_strand_id
1 'polypeptide(L)'
;MTLDQMPYIGQYSSRTAQLFTAAGFDKWGMTGAMLSGMLLSDLVQGRKPAYADIFNPSRSMLKSQLFVNDLESIGNLLTFTGRRCPHLGCALHWNAAEHSWDCACHGSRLDEHGNVLDNPANGA
;
A
#
# COMPACT_ATOMS: atom_id res chain seq x y z
N MET A 1 -4.05 -4.40 -0.82
CA MET A 1 -2.98 -5.24 -0.30
C MET A 1 -2.47 -4.67 1.01
N THR A 2 -2.38 -5.53 2.02
CA THR A 2 -1.80 -5.18 3.31
C THR A 2 -0.32 -5.55 3.30
N LEU A 3 0.52 -4.89 4.11
CA LEU A 3 1.97 -5.14 4.12
C LEU A 3 2.35 -6.49 4.75
N ASP A 4 1.39 -7.12 5.42
CA ASP A 4 1.56 -8.37 6.14
C ASP A 4 0.67 -9.50 5.61
N GLN A 5 -0.02 -9.28 4.49
CA GLN A 5 -0.91 -10.27 3.87
C GLN A 5 -2.09 -10.69 4.76
N MET A 6 -2.34 -9.97 5.85
CA MET A 6 -3.47 -10.18 6.75
C MET A 6 -4.53 -9.10 6.50
N PRO A 7 -5.84 -9.41 6.49
CA PRO A 7 -6.86 -8.40 6.31
C PRO A 7 -6.95 -7.47 7.53
N TYR A 8 -7.48 -6.26 7.32
CA TYR A 8 -7.85 -5.35 8.39
C TYR A 8 -9.31 -5.59 8.75
N ILE A 9 -9.55 -6.07 9.97
CA ILE A 9 -10.89 -6.33 10.49
C ILE A 9 -10.98 -5.80 11.91
N GLY A 10 -11.81 -4.77 12.12
CA GLY A 10 -12.02 -4.19 13.45
C GLY A 10 -12.35 -2.70 13.40
N GLN A 11 -12.08 -2.00 14.50
CA GLN A 11 -12.32 -0.57 14.60
C GLN A 11 -11.39 0.19 13.65
N TYR A 12 -11.94 1.08 12.82
CA TYR A 12 -11.20 1.78 11.78
C TYR A 12 -10.01 2.59 12.33
N SER A 13 -10.23 3.28 13.45
CA SER A 13 -9.22 4.06 14.16
C SER A 13 -9.60 4.16 15.64
N SER A 14 -8.59 4.36 16.52
CA SER A 14 -8.80 4.64 17.94
C SER A 14 -9.72 5.84 18.20
N ARG A 15 -9.87 6.76 17.23
CA ARG A 15 -10.74 7.94 17.33
C ARG A 15 -12.16 7.73 16.81
N THR A 16 -12.47 6.56 16.24
CA THR A 16 -13.75 6.29 15.59
C THR A 16 -14.42 5.06 16.22
N ALA A 17 -14.94 5.21 17.45
CA ALA A 17 -15.46 4.11 18.28
C ALA A 17 -16.60 3.29 17.64
N GLN A 18 -17.41 3.90 16.77
CA GLN A 18 -18.55 3.26 16.12
C GLN A 18 -18.33 3.00 14.62
N LEU A 19 -17.10 3.17 14.14
CA LEU A 19 -16.74 2.91 12.76
C LEU A 19 -15.87 1.67 12.67
N PHE A 20 -16.38 0.66 11.98
CA PHE A 20 -15.71 -0.62 11.76
C PHE A 20 -15.33 -0.77 10.29
N THR A 21 -14.24 -1.50 10.04
CA THR A 21 -13.78 -1.81 8.70
C THR A 21 -13.45 -3.30 8.58
N ALA A 22 -13.66 -3.80 7.37
CA ALA A 22 -13.26 -5.13 6.91
C ALA A 22 -12.72 -4.94 5.49
N ALA A 23 -11.40 -4.89 5.35
CA ALA A 23 -10.73 -4.56 4.10
C ALA A 23 -9.38 -5.26 3.99
N GLY A 24 -8.72 -5.11 2.83
CA GLY A 24 -7.39 -5.69 2.62
C GLY A 24 -7.40 -7.22 2.52
N PHE A 25 -8.52 -7.83 2.09
CA PHE A 25 -8.61 -9.27 1.82
C PHE A 25 -7.85 -9.74 0.58
N ASP A 26 -7.39 -8.78 -0.22
CA ASP A 26 -6.90 -9.04 -1.57
C ASP A 26 -7.88 -9.92 -2.35
N LYS A 27 -7.42 -11.07 -2.86
CA LYS A 27 -8.25 -12.02 -3.62
C LYS A 27 -8.94 -13.08 -2.75
N TRP A 28 -8.80 -13.00 -1.42
CA TRP A 28 -9.30 -14.00 -0.47
C TRP A 28 -10.57 -13.55 0.29
N GLY A 29 -11.34 -12.62 -0.29
CA GLY A 29 -12.53 -12.05 0.35
C GLY A 29 -13.58 -13.09 0.76
N MET A 30 -13.87 -14.08 -0.09
CA MET A 30 -14.84 -15.13 0.24
C MET A 30 -14.40 -15.97 1.45
N THR A 31 -13.10 -16.26 1.56
CA THR A 31 -12.53 -17.01 2.69
C THR A 31 -12.53 -16.16 3.96
N GLY A 32 -12.21 -14.86 3.87
CA GLY A 32 -12.16 -13.94 5.00
C GLY A 32 -13.52 -13.41 5.49
N ALA A 33 -14.60 -13.60 4.71
CA ALA A 33 -15.91 -13.02 5.02
C ALA A 33 -16.50 -13.54 6.34
N MET A 34 -16.45 -14.86 6.57
CA MET A 34 -17.00 -15.45 7.80
C MET A 34 -16.26 -15.00 9.05
N LEU A 35 -14.93 -14.98 8.99
CA LEU A 35 -14.08 -14.45 10.05
C LEU A 35 -14.44 -12.99 10.37
N SER A 36 -14.64 -12.18 9.33
CA SER A 36 -15.02 -10.77 9.48
C SER A 36 -16.37 -10.61 10.17
N GLY A 37 -17.36 -11.41 9.76
CA GLY A 37 -18.68 -11.42 10.39
C GLY A 37 -18.61 -11.76 11.88
N MET A 38 -17.81 -12.78 12.24
CA MET A 38 -17.61 -13.17 13.65
C MET A 38 -16.95 -12.05 14.46
N LEU A 39 -15.80 -11.54 13.99
CA LEU A 39 -15.05 -10.49 14.68
C LEU A 39 -15.87 -9.21 14.85
N LEU A 40 -16.50 -8.73 13.78
CA LEU A 40 -17.27 -7.49 13.81
C LEU A 40 -18.54 -7.62 14.66
N SER A 41 -19.22 -8.77 14.61
CA SER A 41 -20.41 -9.02 15.45
C SER A 41 -20.08 -8.98 16.94
N ASP A 42 -18.95 -9.57 17.34
CA ASP A 42 -18.47 -9.52 18.72
C ASP A 42 -18.09 -8.09 19.13
N LEU A 43 -17.35 -7.37 18.28
CA LEU A 43 -16.93 -5.99 18.55
C LEU A 43 -18.12 -5.03 18.68
N VAL A 44 -19.15 -5.16 17.83
CA VAL A 44 -20.38 -4.36 17.91
C VAL A 44 -21.14 -4.63 19.21
N GLN A 45 -21.05 -5.84 19.75
CA GLN A 45 -21.65 -6.23 21.03
C GLN A 45 -20.77 -5.89 22.24
N GLY A 46 -19.64 -5.21 22.03
CA GLY A 46 -18.69 -4.85 23.10
C GLY A 46 -17.91 -6.04 23.66
N ARG A 47 -17.92 -7.19 22.98
CA ARG A 47 -17.11 -8.35 23.36
C ARG A 47 -15.70 -8.22 22.79
N LYS A 48 -14.71 -8.82 23.46
CA LYS A 48 -13.36 -8.97 22.92
C LYS A 48 -13.25 -10.32 22.19
N PRO A 49 -13.19 -10.35 20.84
CA PRO A 49 -13.07 -11.59 20.10
C PRO A 49 -11.70 -12.24 20.29
N ALA A 50 -11.63 -13.56 20.14
CA ALA A 50 -10.36 -14.25 19.99
C ALA A 50 -9.67 -13.79 18.70
N TYR A 51 -8.34 -13.59 18.76
CA TYR A 51 -7.51 -13.20 17.62
C TYR A 51 -7.74 -11.78 17.06
N ALA A 52 -8.56 -10.94 17.69
CA ALA A 52 -8.85 -9.59 17.24
C ALA A 52 -7.58 -8.72 17.01
N ASP A 53 -6.56 -8.90 17.85
CA ASP A 53 -5.32 -8.14 17.78
C ASP A 53 -4.53 -8.39 16.48
N ILE A 54 -4.66 -9.58 15.88
CA ILE A 54 -4.00 -9.95 14.61
C ILE A 54 -4.63 -9.19 13.44
N PHE A 55 -5.94 -8.98 13.46
CA PHE A 55 -6.67 -8.33 12.37
C PHE A 55 -6.90 -6.84 12.61
N ASN A 56 -6.55 -6.34 13.79
CA ASN A 56 -6.77 -4.95 14.18
C ASN A 56 -6.21 -3.99 13.10
N PRO A 57 -7.03 -3.05 12.57
CA PRO A 57 -6.57 -2.05 11.60
C PRO A 57 -5.44 -1.16 12.09
N SER A 58 -5.34 -0.95 13.41
CA SER A 58 -4.28 -0.16 14.06
C SER A 58 -3.08 -1.01 14.50
N ARG A 59 -2.93 -2.24 14.01
CA ARG A 59 -1.77 -3.09 14.33
C ARG A 59 -0.48 -2.52 13.73
N SER A 60 0.66 -2.83 14.36
CA SER A 60 1.97 -2.43 13.85
C SER A 60 2.29 -3.19 12.56
N MET A 61 2.66 -2.44 11.52
CA MET A 61 3.19 -2.97 10.26
C MET A 61 4.70 -2.74 10.13
N LEU A 62 5.39 -2.43 11.24
CA LEU A 62 6.81 -2.17 11.22
C LEU A 62 7.56 -3.47 10.89
N LYS A 63 8.04 -3.57 9.64
CA LYS A 63 8.86 -4.66 9.14
C LYS A 63 10.18 -4.09 8.62
N SER A 64 11.25 -4.90 8.65
CA SER A 64 12.55 -4.53 8.07
C SER A 64 12.43 -4.09 6.61
N GLN A 65 11.56 -4.75 5.84
CA GLN A 65 11.29 -4.40 4.45
C GLN A 65 10.80 -2.95 4.30
N LEU A 66 10.00 -2.45 5.24
CA LEU A 66 9.50 -1.07 5.19
C LEU A 66 10.66 -0.08 5.26
N PHE A 67 11.61 -0.32 6.17
CA PHE A 67 12.80 0.51 6.31
C PHE A 67 13.69 0.49 5.06
N VAL A 68 13.88 -0.69 4.44
CA VAL A 68 14.64 -0.82 3.19
C VAL A 68 13.96 -0.03 2.07
N ASN A 69 12.64 -0.19 1.92
CA ASN A 69 11.86 0.52 0.89
C ASN A 69 11.87 2.04 1.10
N ASP A 70 11.80 2.51 2.35
CA ASP A 70 11.85 3.93 2.70
C ASP A 70 13.22 4.53 2.35
N LEU A 71 14.32 3.84 2.69
CA LEU A 71 15.67 4.28 2.33
C LEU A 71 15.89 4.33 0.81
N GLU A 72 15.41 3.32 0.08
CA GLU A 72 15.48 3.29 -1.38
C GLU A 72 14.67 4.44 -2.01
N SER A 73 13.46 4.69 -1.49
CA SER A 73 12.61 5.80 -1.93
C SER A 73 13.27 7.16 -1.70
N ILE A 74 13.90 7.36 -0.54
CA ILE A 74 14.68 8.57 -0.23
C ILE A 74 15.86 8.72 -1.19
N GLY A 75 16.63 7.65 -1.42
CA GLY A 75 17.72 7.64 -2.38
C GLY A 75 17.27 8.07 -3.78
N ASN A 76 16.17 7.50 -4.27
CA ASN A 76 15.59 7.85 -5.56
C ASN A 76 15.10 9.31 -5.64
N LEU A 77 14.55 9.87 -4.56
CA LEU A 77 14.16 11.27 -4.50
C LEU A 77 15.39 12.20 -4.52
N LEU A 78 16.43 11.87 -3.76
CA LEU A 78 17.63 12.70 -3.61
C LEU A 78 18.65 12.55 -4.76
N THR A 79 18.52 11.54 -5.61
CA THR A 79 19.44 11.33 -6.74
C THR A 79 19.33 12.45 -7.77
N PHE A 80 20.41 13.18 -8.02
CA PHE A 80 20.44 14.28 -9.00
C PHE A 80 20.40 13.74 -10.45
N THR A 81 19.19 13.71 -11.03
CA THR A 81 18.95 13.37 -12.44
C THR A 81 18.07 14.43 -13.11
N GLY A 82 18.29 14.65 -14.41
CA GLY A 82 17.53 15.59 -15.22
C GLY A 82 16.13 15.09 -15.62
N ARG A 83 15.86 13.78 -15.55
CA ARG A 83 14.53 13.22 -15.83
C ARG A 83 13.90 12.67 -14.56
N ARG A 84 12.74 13.22 -14.20
CA ARG A 84 12.01 12.91 -12.97
C ARG A 84 10.61 12.41 -13.30
N CYS A 85 10.12 11.49 -12.49
CA CYS A 85 8.79 10.95 -12.61
C CYS A 85 7.75 12.03 -12.26
N PRO A 86 6.78 12.32 -13.14
CA PRO A 86 5.72 13.32 -12.89
C PRO A 86 4.76 12.95 -11.76
N HIS A 87 4.79 11.69 -11.30
CA HIS A 87 3.96 11.24 -10.17
C HIS A 87 4.38 11.91 -8.85
N LEU A 88 5.60 11.64 -8.38
CA LEU A 88 6.11 12.10 -7.08
C LEU A 88 7.58 12.55 -7.13
N GLY A 89 8.16 12.73 -8.32
CA GLY A 89 9.51 13.26 -8.49
C GLY A 89 10.65 12.25 -8.33
N CYS A 90 10.37 10.95 -8.30
CA CYS A 90 11.41 9.93 -8.27
C CYS A 90 12.35 10.02 -9.49
N ALA A 91 13.64 9.70 -9.30
CA ALA A 91 14.58 9.54 -10.40
C ALA A 91 14.08 8.49 -11.41
N LEU A 92 14.13 8.81 -12.70
CA LEU A 92 13.81 7.87 -13.77
C LEU A 92 15.07 7.14 -14.24
N HIS A 93 14.94 5.84 -14.50
CA HIS A 93 15.98 5.00 -15.08
C HIS A 93 15.64 4.67 -16.54
N TRP A 94 16.63 4.75 -17.43
CA TRP A 94 16.42 4.40 -18.84
C TRP A 94 16.47 2.88 -19.03
N ASN A 95 15.41 2.32 -19.62
CA ASN A 95 15.34 0.94 -20.06
C ASN A 95 15.58 0.87 -21.57
N ALA A 96 16.80 0.52 -21.96
CA ALA A 96 17.19 0.43 -23.36
C ALA A 96 16.55 -0.75 -24.11
N ALA A 97 16.00 -1.75 -23.42
CA ALA A 97 15.32 -2.87 -24.07
C ALA A 97 13.89 -2.50 -24.50
N GLU A 98 13.24 -1.63 -23.73
CA GLU A 98 11.84 -1.24 -23.95
C GLU A 98 11.69 0.22 -24.41
N HIS A 99 12.81 0.94 -24.57
CA HIS A 99 12.87 2.35 -24.95
C HIS A 99 11.99 3.22 -24.04
N SER A 100 12.01 2.93 -22.74
CA SER A 100 11.17 3.58 -21.74
C SER A 100 11.97 4.14 -20.58
N TRP A 101 11.42 5.16 -19.94
CA TRP A 101 11.85 5.65 -18.64
C TRP A 101 11.00 4.99 -17.57
N ASP A 102 11.64 4.19 -16.71
CA ASP A 102 10.98 3.40 -15.69
C ASP A 102 11.22 4.01 -14.31
N CYS A 103 10.14 4.13 -13.52
CA CYS A 103 10.16 4.63 -12.16
C CYS A 103 10.11 3.48 -11.15
N ALA A 104 11.20 3.29 -10.39
CA ALA A 104 11.30 2.23 -9.39
C ALA A 104 10.35 2.39 -8.19
N CYS A 105 9.77 3.58 -7.98
CA CYS A 105 8.94 3.87 -6.81
C CYS A 105 7.57 3.18 -6.86
N HIS A 106 6.74 3.55 -7.85
CA HIS A 106 5.37 3.04 -7.97
C HIS A 106 5.09 2.43 -9.35
N GLY A 107 6.11 2.32 -10.22
CA GLY A 107 5.99 1.64 -11.50
C GLY A 107 5.53 2.49 -12.67
N SER A 108 5.61 3.82 -12.58
CA SER A 108 5.34 4.71 -13.72
C SER A 108 6.29 4.39 -14.86
N ARG A 109 5.78 4.28 -16.09
CA ARG A 109 6.62 4.13 -17.28
C ARG A 109 6.29 5.22 -18.28
N LEU A 110 7.31 5.82 -18.86
CA LEU A 110 7.18 6.90 -19.83
C LEU A 110 7.96 6.55 -21.10
N ASP A 111 7.48 7.01 -22.25
CA ASP A 111 8.23 6.91 -23.49
C ASP A 111 9.43 7.87 -23.51
N GLU A 112 10.23 7.81 -24.58
CA GLU A 112 11.39 8.70 -24.77
C GLU A 112 11.05 10.20 -24.79
N HIS A 113 9.79 10.54 -25.10
CA HIS A 113 9.25 11.90 -25.14
C HIS A 113 8.63 12.34 -23.81
N GLY A 114 8.46 11.43 -22.84
CA GLY A 114 7.85 11.72 -21.54
C GLY A 114 6.34 11.51 -21.50
N ASN A 115 5.73 10.87 -22.50
CA ASN A 115 4.33 10.46 -22.43
C ASN A 115 4.18 9.21 -21.57
N VAL A 116 3.10 9.11 -20.81
CA VAL A 116 2.84 7.98 -19.91
C VAL A 116 2.46 6.74 -20.72
N LEU A 117 3.23 5.67 -20.55
CA LEU A 117 2.97 4.33 -21.09
C LEU A 117 2.18 3.49 -20.09
N ASP A 118 2.65 3.44 -18.83
CA ASP A 118 2.01 2.70 -17.75
C ASP A 118 1.81 3.58 -16.52
N ASN A 119 0.65 3.41 -15.90
CA ASN A 119 0.31 4.08 -14.66
C ASN A 119 1.05 3.44 -13.48
N PRO A 120 1.52 4.27 -12.52
CA PRO A 120 0.90 5.53 -12.12
C PRO A 120 1.72 6.77 -12.51
N ALA A 121 1.15 7.68 -13.27
CA ALA A 121 1.63 9.04 -13.39
C ALA A 121 0.44 10.00 -13.38
N ASN A 122 0.45 10.99 -12.47
CA ASN A 122 -0.54 12.06 -12.47
C ASN A 122 0.02 13.31 -11.74
N GLY A 123 0.80 14.07 -12.51
CA GLY A 123 1.23 15.43 -12.22
C GLY A 123 1.77 16.08 -13.50
N ALA A 124 0.88 16.83 -14.18
CA ALA A 124 0.94 17.52 -15.48
C ALA A 124 2.30 17.68 -16.18
#